data_AF-A0AAD4BDW9-F1
#
_entry.id   AF-A0AAD4BDW9-F1
#
_cell.length_a   1.000
_cell.length_b   1.000
_cell.length_c   1.000
_cell.angle_alpha   90.00
_cell.angle_beta   90.00
_cell.angle_gamma   90.00
#
_symmetry.space_group_name_H-M   'P 1'
#
loop_
_entity.id
_entity.type
_entity.pdbx_description
1 polymer ?
#
loop_
_entity_poly.entity_id
_entity_poly.type
_entity_poly.pdbx_seq_one_letter_code
_entity_poly.pdbx_strand_id
1 'polypeptide(L)'
;MNLTGCHNGFFPINIRDIKVTHQVQGPSASWDLMKRISPAIPTLVRVRKHMERQIHTLRHGSFNTDPAKTKDIERLEGVYRTSEIHVQQDGRRARAKADHVEDVVSLGAAHLFSRKTMQRWWEHRNFARSRL
;
A
#
# COMPACT_ATOMS: atom_id res chain seq x y z
N MET A 1 1.72 14.27 20.33
CA MET A 1 2.39 15.33 19.56
C MET A 1 1.31 16.19 18.91
N ASN A 2 1.33 17.50 19.15
CA ASN A 2 0.34 18.43 18.58
C ASN A 2 0.80 18.83 17.16
N LEU A 3 0.17 18.25 16.14
CA LEU A 3 0.53 18.47 14.73
C LEU A 3 -0.25 19.61 14.08
N THR A 4 -1.13 20.29 14.83
CA THR A 4 -2.04 21.31 14.30
C THR A 4 -1.83 22.70 14.88
N GLY A 5 -1.03 22.86 15.94
CA GLY A 5 -0.74 24.17 16.55
C GLY A 5 -1.90 24.77 17.37
N CYS A 6 -3.05 24.09 17.43
CA CYS A 6 -4.19 24.51 18.25
C CYS A 6 -4.01 24.06 19.70
N HIS A 7 -4.49 24.83 20.68
CA HIS A 7 -4.41 24.48 22.10
C HIS A 7 -5.02 23.10 22.42
N ASN A 8 -6.08 22.71 21.72
CA ASN A 8 -6.71 21.37 21.80
C ASN A 8 -6.28 20.42 20.66
N GLY A 9 -5.15 20.70 20.01
CA GLY A 9 -4.60 19.92 18.88
C GLY A 9 -3.88 18.64 19.30
N PHE A 10 -3.84 18.33 20.59
CA PHE A 10 -3.50 17.00 21.05
C PHE A 10 -4.59 16.05 20.59
N PHE A 11 -4.31 15.29 19.53
CA PHE A 11 -5.10 14.12 19.20
C PHE A 11 -4.70 13.02 20.18
N PRO A 12 -5.53 12.65 21.18
CA PRO A 12 -5.35 11.39 21.86
C PRO A 12 -5.37 10.30 20.80
N ILE A 13 -4.40 9.40 20.82
CA ILE A 13 -4.41 8.27 19.89
C ILE A 13 -5.68 7.48 20.20
N ASN A 14 -6.63 7.49 19.27
CA ASN A 14 -7.92 6.86 19.47
C ASN A 14 -7.71 5.35 19.60
N ILE A 15 -8.01 4.80 20.77
CA ILE A 15 -7.80 3.37 21.06
C ILE A 15 -8.54 2.48 20.04
N ARG A 16 -9.69 2.94 19.54
CA ARG A 16 -10.44 2.25 18.48
C ARG A 16 -9.63 2.14 17.18
N ASP A 17 -8.90 3.19 16.82
CA ASP A 17 -8.14 3.21 15.57
C ASP A 17 -6.95 2.24 15.62
N ILE A 18 -6.31 2.08 16.79
CA ILE A 18 -5.24 1.10 17.02
C ILE A 18 -5.80 -0.33 17.05
N LYS A 19 -6.87 -0.54 17.82
CA LYS A 19 -7.36 -1.89 18.14
C LYS A 19 -8.30 -2.49 17.09
N VAL A 20 -8.96 -1.68 16.27
CA VAL A 20 -10.00 -2.15 15.35
C VAL A 20 -9.69 -1.79 13.92
N THR A 21 -9.40 -0.53 13.62
CA THR A 21 -9.30 -0.06 12.22
C THR A 21 -7.94 -0.34 11.60
N HIS A 22 -6.86 -0.15 12.35
CA HIS A 22 -5.48 -0.36 11.89
C HIS A 22 -4.80 -1.47 12.70
N GLN A 23 -5.60 -2.41 13.20
CA GLN A 23 -5.06 -3.54 13.95
C GLN A 23 -4.10 -4.34 13.09
N VAL A 24 -2.95 -4.67 13.65
CA VAL A 24 -2.00 -5.56 13.02
C VAL A 24 -2.59 -6.98 13.10
N GLN A 25 -2.76 -7.63 11.95
CA GLN A 25 -3.34 -8.98 11.85
C GLN A 25 -2.34 -9.93 11.18
N GLY A 26 -2.41 -11.21 11.54
CA GLY A 26 -1.60 -12.28 10.95
C GLY A 26 -0.47 -12.80 11.84
N PRO A 27 0.25 -13.84 11.40
CA PRO A 27 1.26 -14.54 12.20
C PRO A 27 2.47 -13.66 12.60
N SER A 28 2.66 -12.53 11.92
CA SER A 28 3.72 -11.55 12.22
C SER A 28 3.22 -10.34 13.01
N ALA A 29 1.99 -10.37 13.53
CA ALA A 29 1.40 -9.29 14.32
C ALA A 29 1.98 -9.24 15.73
N SER A 30 3.19 -8.69 15.86
CA SER A 30 3.86 -8.50 17.15
C SER A 30 3.50 -7.17 17.81
N TRP A 31 3.63 -7.10 19.13
CA TRP A 31 3.53 -5.86 19.89
C TRP A 31 4.52 -4.79 19.41
N ASP A 32 5.69 -5.20 18.94
CA ASP A 32 6.69 -4.28 18.39
C ASP A 32 6.24 -3.67 17.06
N LEU A 33 5.61 -4.47 16.19
CA LEU A 33 5.04 -3.95 14.95
C LEU A 33 3.90 -2.96 15.24
N MET A 34 3.04 -3.27 16.20
CA MET A 34 1.97 -2.36 16.62
C MET A 34 2.51 -1.05 17.20
N LYS A 35 3.55 -1.10 18.05
CA LYS A 35 4.22 0.10 18.57
C LYS A 35 4.82 0.95 17.45
N ARG A 36 5.39 0.31 16.42
CA ARG A 36 5.96 1.01 15.25
C ARG A 36 4.89 1.67 14.37
N ILE A 37 3.73 1.04 14.22
CA ILE A 37 2.65 1.55 13.35
C ILE A 37 1.83 2.64 14.06
N SER A 38 1.69 2.57 15.39
CA SER A 38 0.84 3.49 16.17
C SER A 38 1.10 4.98 15.91
N PRO A 39 2.36 5.46 15.80
CA PRO A 39 2.66 6.86 15.45
C PRO A 39 2.21 7.27 14.04
N ALA A 40 2.09 6.33 13.10
CA ALA A 40 1.70 6.60 11.71
C ALA A 40 0.17 6.67 11.52
N ILE A 41 -0.62 6.11 12.45
CA ILE A 41 -2.09 6.05 12.37
C ILE A 41 -2.73 7.43 12.12
N PRO A 42 -2.35 8.53 12.81
CA PRO A 42 -2.95 9.84 12.55
C PRO A 42 -2.78 10.30 11.10
N THR A 43 -1.62 10.03 10.51
CA THR A 43 -1.34 10.34 9.10
C THR A 43 -2.19 9.48 8.18
N LEU A 44 -2.29 8.18 8.44
CA LEU A 44 -3.15 7.26 7.67
C LEU A 44 -4.61 7.70 7.70
N VAL A 45 -5.13 8.12 8.86
CA VAL A 45 -6.49 8.65 9.01
C VAL A 45 -6.66 9.93 8.17
N ARG A 46 -5.67 10.82 8.15
CA ARG A 46 -5.72 12.05 7.35
C ARG A 46 -5.71 11.76 5.85
N VAL A 47 -4.88 10.81 5.40
CA VAL A 47 -4.84 10.36 4.00
C VAL A 47 -6.18 9.75 3.62
N ARG A 48 -6.73 8.85 4.44
CA ARG A 48 -8.07 8.28 4.22
C ARG A 48 -9.14 9.35 4.06
N LYS A 49 -9.18 10.34 4.98
CA LYS A 49 -10.13 11.46 4.89
C LYS A 49 -9.92 12.31 3.64
N HIS A 50 -8.68 12.49 3.21
CA HIS A 50 -8.36 13.24 2.00
C HIS A 50 -8.83 12.50 0.74
N MET A 51 -8.50 11.21 0.61
CA MET A 51 -8.97 10.37 -0.50
C MET A 51 -10.50 10.34 -0.55
N GLU A 52 -11.15 10.22 0.61
CA GLU A 52 -12.61 10.25 0.69
C GLU A 52 -13.19 11.59 0.22
N ARG A 53 -12.54 12.72 0.54
CA ARG A 53 -12.93 14.04 0.01
C ARG A 53 -12.65 14.21 -1.48
N GLN A 54 -11.79 13.40 -2.09
CA GLN A 54 -11.56 13.47 -3.53
C GLN A 54 -12.58 12.61 -4.27
N ILE A 55 -12.74 11.37 -3.83
CA ILE A 55 -13.55 10.36 -4.52
C ILE A 55 -15.05 10.49 -4.14
N HIS A 56 -15.36 10.92 -2.91
CA HIS A 56 -16.71 11.15 -2.37
C HIS A 56 -17.65 9.93 -2.44
N THR A 57 -17.12 8.74 -2.20
CA THR A 57 -17.86 7.47 -2.21
C THR A 57 -18.71 7.22 -0.97
N LEU A 58 -18.33 7.76 0.19
CA LEU A 58 -18.97 7.51 1.48
C LEU A 58 -19.97 8.59 1.89
N ARG A 59 -20.38 9.49 0.99
CA ARG A 59 -21.35 10.55 1.32
C ARG A 59 -22.65 9.98 1.93
N HIS A 60 -23.02 8.77 1.55
CA HIS A 60 -24.21 8.08 2.06
C HIS A 60 -23.94 7.25 3.33
N GLY A 61 -22.74 6.71 3.52
CA GLY A 61 -22.40 5.89 4.68
C GLY A 61 -22.16 6.65 5.98
N SER A 62 -21.95 7.98 5.94
CA SER A 62 -21.66 8.77 7.16
C SER A 62 -22.90 9.23 7.94
N PHE A 63 -24.11 9.06 7.40
CA PHE A 63 -25.36 9.57 7.97
C PHE A 63 -26.39 8.46 8.28
N ASN A 64 -25.96 7.20 8.41
CA ASN A 64 -26.88 6.06 8.53
C ASN A 64 -27.93 6.03 7.39
N THR A 65 -27.52 6.44 6.18
CA THR A 65 -28.35 6.31 4.98
C THR A 65 -28.01 4.98 4.32
N ASP A 66 -29.01 4.30 3.76
CA ASP A 66 -28.78 3.04 3.08
C ASP A 66 -27.71 3.20 1.98
N PRO A 67 -26.65 2.39 2.01
CA PRO A 67 -25.58 2.48 1.03
C PRO A 67 -26.14 2.16 -0.36
N ALA A 68 -26.07 3.13 -1.27
CA ALA A 68 -26.45 2.95 -2.66
C ALA A 68 -25.30 2.28 -3.44
N LYS A 69 -25.02 1.01 -3.09
CA LYS A 69 -23.88 0.23 -3.60
C LYS A 69 -23.62 0.43 -5.10
N THR A 70 -24.66 0.37 -5.92
CA THR A 70 -24.54 0.53 -7.38
C THR A 70 -24.03 1.92 -7.77
N LYS A 71 -24.55 2.99 -7.15
CA LYS A 71 -24.12 4.37 -7.43
C LYS A 71 -22.69 4.62 -6.96
N ASP A 72 -22.31 4.03 -5.84
CA ASP A 72 -20.95 4.15 -5.32
C ASP A 72 -19.94 3.43 -6.23
N ILE A 73 -20.31 2.25 -6.76
CA ILE A 73 -19.51 1.52 -7.76
C ILE A 73 -19.40 2.34 -9.07
N GLU A 74 -20.51 2.84 -9.60
CA GLU A 74 -20.51 3.68 -10.81
C GLU A 74 -19.60 4.90 -10.65
N ARG A 75 -19.63 5.52 -9.47
CA ARG A 75 -18.76 6.66 -9.15
C ARG A 75 -17.28 6.26 -9.13
N LEU A 76 -16.95 5.14 -8.52
CA LEU A 76 -15.59 4.59 -8.51
C LEU A 76 -15.10 4.28 -9.93
N GLU A 77 -15.94 3.63 -10.74
CA GLU A 77 -15.63 3.35 -12.14
C GLU A 77 -15.42 4.62 -12.95
N GLY A 78 -16.25 5.65 -12.72
CA GLY A 78 -16.09 6.96 -13.34
C GLY A 78 -14.73 7.58 -13.03
N VAL A 79 -14.35 7.63 -11.75
CA VAL A 79 -13.04 8.15 -11.32
C VAL A 79 -11.89 7.34 -11.93
N TYR A 80 -12.00 6.01 -11.93
CA TYR A 80 -10.99 5.13 -12.51
C TYR A 80 -10.79 5.39 -14.00
N ARG A 81 -11.90 5.51 -14.76
CA ARG A 81 -11.87 5.82 -16.20
C ARG A 81 -11.26 7.20 -16.46
N THR A 82 -11.72 8.23 -15.75
CA THR A 82 -11.22 9.61 -15.91
C THR A 82 -9.75 9.76 -15.53
N SER A 83 -9.27 9.00 -14.55
CA SER A 83 -7.88 9.08 -14.11
C SER A 83 -6.88 8.46 -15.09
N GLU A 84 -7.35 7.68 -16.07
CA GLU A 84 -6.54 6.99 -17.08
C GLU A 84 -5.36 6.19 -16.50
N ILE A 85 -5.39 5.82 -15.22
CA ILE A 85 -4.30 5.07 -14.56
C ILE A 85 -4.06 3.69 -15.17
N HIS A 86 -5.05 3.19 -15.92
CA HIS A 86 -5.01 1.93 -16.64
C HIS A 86 -4.44 2.07 -18.05
N VAL A 87 -4.35 3.30 -18.57
CA VAL A 87 -3.77 3.59 -19.88
C VAL A 87 -2.26 3.66 -19.70
N GLN A 88 -1.54 2.78 -20.39
CA GLN A 88 -0.10 2.89 -20.49
C GLN A 88 0.24 4.14 -21.29
N GLN A 89 0.62 5.21 -20.59
CA GLN A 89 1.15 6.41 -21.22
C GLN A 89 2.66 6.24 -21.41
N ASP A 90 3.11 6.21 -22.66
CA ASP A 90 4.53 6.26 -22.97
C ASP A 90 5.09 7.63 -22.61
N GLY A 91 5.89 7.69 -21.55
CA GLY A 91 6.68 8.88 -21.24
C GLY A 91 6.73 9.28 -19.77
N ARG A 92 7.68 8.68 -19.05
CA ARG A 92 8.54 9.47 -18.15
C ARG A 92 9.97 9.23 -18.59
N ARG A 93 10.52 10.16 -19.38
CA ARG A 93 11.97 10.18 -19.63
C ARG A 93 12.63 10.68 -18.36
N ALA A 94 13.29 9.78 -17.64
CA ALA A 94 14.18 10.14 -16.55
C ALA A 94 15.16 11.21 -17.07
N ARG A 95 15.14 12.40 -16.48
CA ARG A 95 16.00 13.51 -16.91
C ARG A 95 17.42 13.31 -16.39
N ALA A 96 17.56 12.73 -15.21
CA ALA A 96 18.84 12.39 -14.61
C ALA A 96 19.04 10.87 -14.53
N LYS A 97 20.31 10.45 -14.51
CA LYS A 97 20.68 9.05 -14.29
C LYS A 97 20.21 8.51 -12.93
N ALA A 98 20.03 9.38 -11.94
CA ALA A 98 19.48 9.04 -10.63
C ALA A 98 17.97 8.72 -10.67
N ASP A 99 17.25 9.19 -11.69
CA ASP A 99 15.82 8.93 -11.89
C ASP A 99 15.59 7.69 -12.76
N HIS A 100 16.65 7.05 -13.26
CA HIS A 100 16.55 5.76 -13.92
C HIS A 100 16.32 4.68 -12.87
N VAL A 101 15.16 4.04 -12.99
CA VAL A 101 14.89 2.79 -12.28
C VAL A 101 15.40 1.66 -13.18
N GLU A 102 16.21 0.77 -12.61
CA GLU A 102 16.65 -0.42 -13.34
C GLU A 102 15.43 -1.28 -13.70
N ASP A 103 15.37 -1.74 -14.95
CA ASP A 103 14.40 -2.74 -15.36
C ASP A 103 14.80 -4.10 -14.77
N VAL A 104 14.42 -4.31 -13.51
CA VAL A 104 14.70 -5.52 -12.75
C VAL A 104 14.14 -6.79 -13.40
N VAL A 105 13.08 -6.66 -14.21
CA VAL A 105 12.47 -7.81 -14.90
C VAL A 105 13.37 -8.24 -16.06
N SER A 106 13.73 -7.31 -16.94
CA SER A 106 14.64 -7.61 -18.06
C SER A 106 16.03 -7.98 -17.57
N LEU A 107 16.54 -7.30 -16.55
CA LEU A 107 17.82 -7.62 -15.92
C LEU A 107 17.78 -9.02 -15.28
N GLY A 108 16.69 -9.36 -14.58
CA GLY A 108 16.47 -10.67 -13.99
C GLY A 108 16.44 -11.78 -15.05
N ALA A 109 15.70 -11.56 -16.15
CA ALA A 109 15.66 -12.48 -17.29
C ALA A 109 17.05 -12.67 -17.91
N ALA A 110 17.79 -11.59 -18.15
CA ALA A 110 19.15 -11.67 -18.66
C ALA A 110 20.08 -12.42 -17.69
N HIS A 111 19.94 -12.22 -16.37
CA HIS A 111 20.70 -12.91 -15.35
C HIS A 111 20.38 -14.41 -15.24
N LEU A 112 19.14 -14.82 -15.54
CA LEU A 112 18.79 -16.24 -15.59
C LEU A 112 19.64 -16.99 -16.62
N PHE A 113 19.88 -16.39 -17.79
CA PHE A 113 20.67 -16.97 -18.88
C PHE A 113 22.17 -16.73 -18.72
N SER A 114 22.59 -15.50 -18.39
CA SER A 114 24.01 -15.11 -18.36
C SER A 114 24.78 -15.55 -17.12
N ARG A 115 24.14 -15.60 -15.94
CA ARG A 115 24.85 -15.83 -14.67
C ARG A 115 24.85 -17.29 -14.21
N LYS A 116 24.58 -18.23 -15.12
CA LYS A 116 24.46 -19.67 -14.81
C LYS A 116 23.46 -19.94 -13.66
N THR A 117 22.49 -19.05 -13.46
CA THR A 117 21.54 -19.11 -12.33
C THR A 117 20.72 -20.39 -12.40
N MET A 118 20.25 -20.75 -13.60
CA MET A 118 19.53 -21.99 -13.85
C MET A 118 20.40 -23.23 -13.65
N GLN A 119 21.68 -23.16 -14.04
CA GLN A 119 22.63 -24.25 -13.83
C GLN A 119 22.92 -24.48 -12.34
N ARG A 120 23.19 -23.40 -11.58
CA ARG A 120 23.38 -23.49 -10.13
C ARG A 120 22.15 -24.02 -9.42
N TRP A 121 20.96 -23.54 -9.77
CA TRP A 121 19.72 -24.09 -9.25
C TRP A 121 19.60 -25.59 -9.53
N TRP A 122 19.89 -26.01 -10.77
CA TRP A 122 19.85 -27.42 -11.16
C TRP A 122 20.84 -28.29 -10.37
N GLU A 123 22.06 -27.81 -10.16
CA GLU A 123 23.11 -28.50 -9.41
C GLU A 123 22.79 -28.62 -7.91
N HIS A 124 22.15 -27.61 -7.33
CA HIS A 124 21.93 -27.51 -5.88
C HIS A 124 20.50 -27.85 -5.46
N ARG A 125 19.60 -28.21 -6.38
CA ARG A 125 18.19 -28.53 -6.05
C ARG A 125 18.03 -29.73 -5.12
N ASN A 126 19.00 -30.64 -5.12
CA ASN A 126 18.99 -31.84 -4.29
C ASN A 126 19.84 -31.61 -3.04
N PHE A 127 19.25 -30.99 -2.02
CA PHE A 127 19.86 -30.99 -0.69
C PHE A 127 19.78 -32.39 -0.09
N ALA A 128 20.88 -32.88 0.49
CA ALA A 128 20.84 -34.09 1.32
C ALA A 128 19.90 -33.83 2.50
N ARG A 129 18.73 -34.47 2.49
CA ARG A 129 17.82 -34.42 3.64
C ARG A 129 18.55 -35.04 4.84
N SER A 130 18.46 -34.40 6.00
CA SER A 130 19.08 -34.94 7.22
C SER A 130 18.63 -36.38 7.41
N ARG A 131 19.59 -37.30 7.56
CA ARG A 131 19.30 -38.70 7.91
C ARG A 131 18.77 -38.73 9.34
N LEU A 132 17.61 -39.36 9.52
CA LEU A 132 17.10 -39.80 10.83
C LEU A 132 18.00 -40.90 11.38
#